data_AF-A0A4Y2NBY0-F1
#
_entry.id   AF-A0A4Y2NBY0-F1
#
_cell.length_a   1.000
_cell.length_b   1.000
_cell.length_c   1.000
_cell.angle_alpha   90.00
_cell.angle_beta   90.00
_cell.angle_gamma   90.00
#
_symmetry.space_group_name_H-M   'P 1'
#
loop_
_entity.id
_entity.type
_entity.pdbx_description
1 polymer ?
#
loop_
_entity_poly.entity_id
_entity_poly.type
_entity_poly.pdbx_seq_one_letter_code
_entity_poly.pdbx_strand_id
1 'polypeptide(L)'
;MARRLETSITETARLVGCSRSAVFSIHAKWINDGDTRSRRQSFGCPRVIKEKGRRGLSRLVKQNRRQTVAQLTAQYNAGPSASVSEHTVQRTLGLCSRRPTRVPLLTKHHRQLRLQWAREHRDWTMDEWKRVASLDESRFLIHHVDGRVRRLPGEQLLPSCTEGHAQAGGSGIMLLGRSQGRLWDT
;
A
#
# COMPACT_ATOMS: atom_id res chain seq x y z
N MET A 1 -7.62 4.49 -41.09
CA MET A 1 -7.63 5.36 -42.29
C MET A 1 -6.81 4.69 -43.37
N ALA A 2 -7.50 3.95 -44.24
CA ALA A 2 -7.09 3.35 -45.52
C ALA A 2 -8.07 2.20 -45.78
N ARG A 3 -9.37 2.54 -45.85
CA ARG A 3 -10.36 1.63 -46.43
C ARG A 3 -10.44 2.05 -47.89
N ARG A 4 -9.98 1.19 -48.81
CA ARG A 4 -10.18 1.32 -50.26
C ARG A 4 -9.70 2.65 -50.88
N LEU A 5 -8.39 2.86 -50.91
CA LEU A 5 -7.80 3.69 -51.95
C LEU A 5 -6.76 2.81 -52.62
N GLU A 6 -6.94 2.53 -53.91
CA GLU A 6 -5.99 1.79 -54.77
C GLU A 6 -4.72 2.64 -55.04
N THR A 7 -4.23 3.33 -54.01
CA THR A 7 -3.08 4.23 -54.09
C THR A 7 -1.79 3.45 -53.97
N SER A 8 -0.80 3.79 -54.79
CA SER A 8 0.51 3.15 -54.77
C SER A 8 1.22 3.38 -53.42
N ILE A 9 2.08 2.43 -53.00
CA ILE A 9 2.85 2.53 -51.74
C ILE A 9 3.67 3.84 -51.67
N THR A 10 4.16 4.32 -52.82
CA THR A 10 4.92 5.57 -52.93
C THR A 10 4.05 6.80 -52.65
N GLU A 11 2.82 6.79 -53.14
CA GLU A 11 1.86 7.89 -52.96
C GLU A 11 1.37 7.96 -51.52
N THR A 12 1.07 6.81 -50.91
CA THR A 12 0.77 6.71 -49.47
C THR A 12 1.93 7.19 -48.61
N ALA A 13 3.18 6.87 -48.98
CA ALA A 13 4.37 7.35 -48.27
C ALA A 13 4.52 8.87 -48.34
N ARG A 14 4.26 9.49 -49.50
CA ARG A 14 4.25 10.95 -49.66
C ARG A 14 3.13 11.61 -48.86
N LEU A 15 1.92 11.06 -48.90
CA LEU A 15 0.76 11.58 -48.18
C LEU A 15 0.93 11.52 -46.65
N VAL A 16 1.54 10.45 -46.13
CA VAL A 16 1.76 10.24 -44.68
C VAL A 16 3.09 10.83 -44.20
N GLY A 17 3.94 11.32 -45.12
CA GLY A 17 5.25 11.89 -44.79
C GLY A 17 6.22 10.88 -44.18
N CYS A 18 6.06 9.59 -44.50
CA CYS A 18 6.85 8.48 -43.98
C CYS A 18 7.72 7.86 -45.08
N SER A 19 8.77 7.13 -44.72
CA SER A 19 9.58 6.44 -45.73
C SER A 19 8.77 5.37 -46.47
N ARG A 20 9.06 5.20 -47.77
CA ARG A 20 8.45 4.12 -48.57
C ARG A 20 8.65 2.74 -47.94
N SER A 21 9.82 2.51 -47.31
CA SER A 21 10.12 1.27 -46.60
C SER A 21 9.24 1.06 -45.36
N ALA A 22 8.95 2.09 -44.58
CA ALA A 22 8.07 1.99 -43.43
C ALA A 22 6.63 1.63 -43.85
N VAL A 23 6.11 2.28 -44.91
CA VAL A 23 4.79 1.96 -45.46
C VAL A 23 4.75 0.53 -46.01
N PHE A 24 5.80 0.11 -46.74
CA PHE A 24 5.91 -1.26 -47.24
C PHE A 24 5.94 -2.30 -46.10
N SER A 25 6.74 -2.08 -45.06
CA SER A 25 6.82 -3.00 -43.91
C SER A 25 5.50 -3.11 -43.16
N ILE A 26 4.75 -2.01 -43.00
CA ILE A 26 3.43 -2.02 -42.36
C ILE A 26 2.40 -2.74 -43.25
N HIS A 27 2.42 -2.49 -44.55
CA HIS A 27 1.52 -3.12 -45.52
C HIS A 27 1.76 -4.63 -45.64
N ALA A 28 3.02 -5.05 -45.78
CA ALA A 28 3.39 -6.46 -45.81
C ALA A 28 3.01 -7.18 -44.52
N LYS A 29 3.22 -6.54 -43.37
CA LYS A 29 2.80 -7.09 -42.08
C LYS A 29 1.28 -7.23 -42.00
N TRP A 30 0.52 -6.26 -42.50
CA TRP A 30 -0.94 -6.35 -42.52
C TRP A 30 -1.44 -7.51 -43.39
N ILE A 31 -0.85 -7.75 -44.56
CA ILE A 31 -1.19 -8.89 -45.42
C ILE A 31 -0.95 -10.23 -44.70
N ASN A 32 0.18 -10.34 -44.01
CA ASN A 32 0.58 -11.60 -43.36
C ASN A 32 -0.12 -11.85 -42.02
N ASP A 33 -0.30 -10.81 -41.19
CA ASP A 33 -0.75 -10.92 -39.80
C ASP A 33 -2.18 -10.41 -39.56
N GLY A 34 -2.78 -9.70 -40.52
CA GLY A 34 -4.05 -8.99 -40.35
C GLY A 34 -3.98 -7.76 -39.42
N ASP A 35 -2.79 -7.41 -38.90
CA ASP A 35 -2.61 -6.34 -37.90
C ASP A 35 -1.41 -5.43 -38.23
N THR A 36 -1.59 -4.13 -38.07
CA THR A 36 -0.56 -3.10 -38.26
C THR A 36 0.10 -2.66 -36.95
N ARG A 37 -0.45 -3.06 -35.79
CA ARG A 37 0.09 -2.66 -34.47
C ARG A 37 1.47 -3.22 -34.23
N SER A 38 2.37 -2.42 -33.66
CA SER A 38 3.67 -2.90 -33.19
C SER A 38 3.48 -3.93 -32.07
N ARG A 39 3.74 -5.21 -32.37
CA ARG A 39 3.83 -6.30 -31.37
C ARG A 39 5.26 -6.50 -30.86
N ARG A 40 6.17 -5.55 -31.15
CA ARG A 40 7.54 -5.66 -30.64
C ARG A 40 7.47 -5.64 -29.13
N GLN A 41 7.80 -6.76 -28.49
CA GLN A 41 8.08 -6.80 -27.08
C GLN A 41 9.32 -5.93 -26.86
N SER A 42 9.12 -4.69 -26.40
CA SER A 42 10.24 -3.85 -26.01
C SER A 42 10.93 -4.51 -24.83
N PHE A 43 12.08 -5.13 -25.07
CA PHE A 43 12.99 -5.53 -24.01
C PHE A 43 13.60 -4.26 -23.44
N GLY A 44 12.96 -3.70 -22.41
CA GLY A 44 13.48 -2.52 -21.71
C GLY A 44 14.83 -2.77 -21.06
N CYS A 45 15.45 -1.72 -20.54
CA CYS A 45 16.72 -1.85 -19.81
C CYS A 45 16.59 -2.86 -18.65
N PRO A 46 17.56 -3.78 -18.49
CA PRO A 46 17.56 -4.70 -17.37
C PRO A 46 17.48 -3.95 -16.03
N ARG A 47 16.64 -4.44 -15.11
CA ARG A 47 16.51 -3.84 -13.78
C ARG A 47 17.80 -4.04 -13.00
N VAL A 48 18.32 -2.97 -12.39
CA VAL A 48 19.47 -3.00 -11.47
C VAL A 48 19.24 -4.00 -10.33
N ILE A 49 18.02 -4.00 -9.77
CA ILE A 49 17.63 -4.95 -8.73
C ILE A 49 17.00 -6.19 -9.38
N LYS A 50 17.74 -7.32 -9.36
CA LYS A 50 17.23 -8.64 -9.74
C LYS A 50 16.21 -9.16 -8.71
N GLU A 51 15.44 -10.19 -9.06
CA GLU A 51 14.39 -10.75 -8.20
C GLU A 51 14.91 -11.25 -6.83
N LYS A 52 16.14 -11.79 -6.77
CA LYS A 52 16.78 -12.13 -5.49
C LYS A 52 16.99 -10.90 -4.60
N GLY A 53 17.45 -9.79 -5.18
CA GLY A 53 17.62 -8.51 -4.49
C GLY A 53 16.29 -7.93 -4.03
N ARG A 54 15.24 -8.03 -4.84
CA ARG A 54 13.87 -7.62 -4.47
C ARG A 54 13.36 -8.40 -3.26
N ARG A 55 13.54 -9.73 -3.25
CA ARG A 55 13.19 -10.58 -2.10
C ARG A 55 14.02 -10.29 -0.85
N GLY A 56 15.29 -9.89 -1.02
CA GLY A 56 16.15 -9.43 0.09
C GLY A 56 15.66 -8.11 0.69
N LEU A 57 15.44 -7.11 -0.16
CA LEU A 57 14.88 -5.81 0.23
C LEU A 57 13.54 -5.95 0.94
N SER A 58 12.61 -6.74 0.40
CA SER A 58 11.31 -6.97 1.03
C SER A 58 11.43 -7.57 2.43
N ARG A 59 12.40 -8.45 2.67
CA ARG A 59 12.66 -9.01 4.01
C ARG A 59 13.21 -7.95 4.95
N LEU A 60 14.18 -7.15 4.50
CA LEU A 60 14.78 -6.07 5.27
C LEU A 60 13.73 -5.06 5.74
N VAL A 61 12.82 -4.64 4.85
CA VAL A 61 11.77 -3.68 5.23
C VAL A 61 10.73 -4.28 6.16
N LYS A 62 10.38 -5.57 5.99
CA LYS A 62 9.44 -6.25 6.89
C LYS A 62 9.99 -6.37 8.31
N GLN A 63 11.31 -6.49 8.47
CA GLN A 63 11.98 -6.46 9.77
C GLN A 63 12.02 -5.04 10.35
N ASN A 64 12.25 -4.03 9.50
CA ASN A 64 12.49 -2.65 9.91
C ASN A 64 11.43 -1.65 9.39
N ARG A 65 10.15 -1.90 9.65
CA ARG A 65 9.04 -1.13 9.06
C ARG A 65 9.00 0.37 9.41
N ARG A 66 9.67 0.78 10.49
CA ARG A 66 9.73 2.17 10.98
C ARG A 66 10.94 2.96 10.42
N GLN A 67 11.88 2.30 9.74
CA GLN A 67 13.09 2.95 9.23
C GLN A 67 12.84 3.78 7.95
N THR A 68 13.70 4.78 7.73
CA THR A 68 13.65 5.63 6.53
C THR A 68 14.18 4.88 5.31
N VAL A 69 13.82 5.35 4.09
CA VAL A 69 14.37 4.74 2.86
C VAL A 69 15.89 4.88 2.84
N ALA A 70 16.44 6.02 3.28
CA ALA A 70 17.89 6.22 3.39
C ALA A 70 18.56 5.15 4.25
N GLN A 71 18.03 4.88 5.45
CA GLN A 71 18.58 3.84 6.35
C GLN A 71 18.48 2.44 5.73
N LEU A 72 17.35 2.11 5.12
CA LEU A 72 17.14 0.82 4.44
C LEU A 72 18.06 0.67 3.22
N THR A 73 18.31 1.75 2.50
CA THR A 73 19.19 1.79 1.33
C THR A 73 20.65 1.64 1.76
N ALA A 74 21.07 2.31 2.83
CA ALA A 74 22.40 2.14 3.40
C ALA A 74 22.64 0.69 3.87
N GLN A 75 21.68 0.11 4.58
CA GLN A 75 21.75 -1.30 5.00
C GLN A 75 21.78 -2.26 3.81
N TYR A 76 20.97 -2.00 2.78
CA TYR A 76 20.98 -2.83 1.59
C TYR A 76 22.29 -2.72 0.82
N ASN A 77 22.89 -1.53 0.73
CA ASN A 77 24.13 -1.27 0.01
C ASN A 77 25.39 -1.73 0.78
N ALA A 78 25.27 -2.09 2.06
CA ALA A 78 26.40 -2.58 2.86
C ALA A 78 26.92 -3.96 2.44
N GLY A 79 26.17 -4.73 1.64
CA GLY A 79 26.55 -6.08 1.19
C GLY A 79 26.89 -6.22 -0.30
N PRO A 80 26.10 -5.67 -1.24
CA PRO A 80 26.31 -5.81 -2.68
C PRO A 80 27.42 -4.89 -3.22
N SER A 81 28.12 -5.35 -4.26
CA SER A 81 29.10 -4.56 -5.03
C SER A 81 28.49 -3.47 -5.93
N ALA A 82 27.18 -3.47 -6.12
CA ALA A 82 26.45 -2.43 -6.85
C ALA A 82 25.54 -1.65 -5.90
N SER A 83 25.84 -0.37 -5.70
CA SER A 83 25.02 0.53 -4.90
C SER A 83 23.73 0.89 -5.64
N VAL A 84 22.62 0.89 -4.90
CA VAL A 84 21.30 1.24 -5.42
C VAL A 84 20.89 2.58 -4.82
N SER A 85 20.29 3.45 -5.63
CA SER A 85 19.77 4.73 -5.17
C SER A 85 18.47 4.56 -4.37
N GLU A 86 18.22 5.49 -3.43
CA GLU A 86 17.00 5.51 -2.61
C GLU A 86 15.72 5.49 -3.47
N HIS A 87 15.71 6.27 -4.55
CA HIS A 87 14.59 6.34 -5.48
C HIS A 87 14.30 4.97 -6.13
N THR A 88 15.35 4.21 -6.47
CA THR A 88 15.22 2.87 -7.04
C THR A 88 14.65 1.88 -6.02
N VAL A 89 15.08 1.96 -4.76
CA VAL A 89 14.54 1.16 -3.66
C VAL A 89 13.06 1.46 -3.45
N GLN A 90 12.67 2.74 -3.41
CA GLN A 90 11.28 3.15 -3.24
C GLN A 90 10.37 2.65 -4.38
N ARG A 91 10.77 2.82 -5.65
CA ARG A 91 10.02 2.36 -6.82
C ARG A 91 9.87 0.83 -6.86
N THR A 92 10.86 0.10 -6.37
CA THR A 92 10.89 -1.36 -6.45
C THR A 92 10.05 -2.03 -5.36
N LEU A 93 9.98 -1.41 -4.18
CA LEU A 93 9.26 -1.93 -3.01
C LEU A 93 7.75 -1.73 -3.09
N GLY A 94 7.26 -0.68 -3.76
CA GLY A 94 5.82 -0.34 -3.77
C GLY A 94 5.24 0.00 -2.38
N LEU A 95 6.09 0.15 -1.37
CA LEU A 95 5.73 0.38 0.03
C LEU A 95 5.55 1.87 0.29
N CYS A 96 4.36 2.24 0.76
CA CYS A 96 4.05 3.62 1.12
C CYS A 96 4.27 3.84 2.62
N SER A 97 4.77 5.01 2.98
CA SER A 97 4.77 5.49 4.36
C SER A 97 3.32 5.80 4.76
N ARG A 98 2.79 5.11 5.78
CA ARG A 98 1.42 5.26 6.26
C ARG A 98 1.39 5.39 7.78
N ARG A 99 0.34 6.00 8.33
CA ARG A 99 0.12 6.00 9.77
C ARG A 99 -0.24 4.59 10.25
N PRO A 100 0.37 4.10 11.34
CA PRO A 100 0.02 2.81 11.92
C PRO A 100 -1.43 2.84 12.43
N THR A 101 -2.06 1.68 12.48
CA THR A 101 -3.38 1.58 13.08
C THR A 101 -3.25 1.46 14.58
N ARG A 102 -3.89 2.38 15.30
CA ARG A 102 -3.89 2.36 16.76
C ARG A 102 -4.79 1.25 17.24
N VAL A 103 -4.25 0.37 18.07
CA VAL A 103 -5.00 -0.75 18.65
C VAL A 103 -4.74 -0.78 20.15
N PRO A 104 -5.74 -1.11 20.98
CA PRO A 104 -5.51 -1.31 22.40
C PRO A 104 -4.55 -2.49 22.58
N LEU A 105 -3.52 -2.32 23.42
CA LEU A 105 -2.63 -3.42 23.79
C LEU A 105 -3.37 -4.35 24.74
N LEU A 106 -3.95 -5.41 24.18
CA LEU A 106 -4.66 -6.43 24.96
C LEU A 106 -3.74 -7.60 25.25
N THR A 107 -3.54 -7.88 26.54
CA THR A 107 -2.93 -9.13 27.01
C THR A 107 -3.81 -10.33 26.60
N LYS A 108 -3.22 -11.53 26.58
CA LYS A 108 -3.97 -12.77 26.28
C LYS A 108 -5.19 -12.93 27.20
N HIS A 109 -5.01 -12.60 28.48
CA HIS A 109 -6.08 -12.63 29.47
C HIS A 109 -7.20 -11.63 29.16
N HIS A 110 -6.87 -10.37 28.84
CA HIS A 110 -7.88 -9.37 28.45
C HIS A 110 -8.67 -9.79 27.21
N ARG A 111 -8.02 -10.45 26.24
CA ARG A 111 -8.70 -10.98 25.05
C ARG A 111 -9.70 -12.07 25.40
N GLN A 112 -9.34 -12.97 26.32
CA GLN A 112 -10.24 -14.04 26.78
C GLN A 112 -11.45 -13.48 27.51
N LEU A 113 -11.24 -12.56 28.46
CA LEU A 113 -12.32 -11.90 29.19
C LEU A 113 -13.26 -11.15 28.24
N ARG A 114 -12.73 -10.37 27.30
CA ARG A 114 -13.53 -9.64 26.32
C ARG A 114 -14.33 -10.58 25.41
N LEU A 115 -13.73 -11.70 25.00
CA LEU A 115 -14.42 -12.69 24.17
C LEU A 115 -15.52 -13.40 24.94
N GLN A 116 -15.26 -13.77 26.20
CA GLN A 116 -16.26 -14.37 27.08
C GLN A 116 -17.42 -13.42 27.30
N TRP A 117 -17.15 -12.17 27.67
CA TRP A 117 -18.16 -11.14 27.85
C TRP A 117 -18.98 -10.92 26.58
N ALA A 118 -18.35 -10.87 25.39
CA ALA A 118 -19.07 -10.72 24.13
C ALA A 118 -19.94 -11.94 23.78
N ARG A 119 -19.60 -13.14 24.25
CA ARG A 119 -20.41 -14.35 24.07
C ARG A 119 -21.60 -14.38 25.02
N GLU A 120 -21.39 -14.04 26.29
CA GLU A 120 -22.43 -13.99 27.32
C GLU A 120 -23.52 -12.97 26.99
N HIS A 121 -23.12 -11.84 26.39
CA HIS A 121 -24.01 -10.73 26.07
C HIS A 121 -24.35 -10.64 24.57
N ARG A 122 -24.14 -11.73 23.81
CA ARG A 122 -24.38 -11.75 22.36
C ARG A 122 -25.84 -11.52 22.00
N ASP A 123 -26.73 -12.13 22.78
CA ASP A 123 -28.16 -12.18 22.51
C ASP A 123 -28.96 -11.18 23.39
N TRP A 124 -28.27 -10.19 23.96
CA TRP A 124 -28.89 -9.14 24.75
C TRP A 124 -29.88 -8.30 23.93
N THR A 125 -31.04 -8.09 24.53
CA THR A 125 -32.09 -7.22 24.02
C THR A 125 -31.72 -5.74 24.16
N MET A 126 -32.35 -4.87 23.38
CA MET A 126 -32.09 -3.42 23.44
C MET A 126 -32.34 -2.85 24.84
N ASP A 127 -33.33 -3.36 25.57
CA ASP A 127 -33.64 -2.92 26.94
C ASP A 127 -32.57 -3.35 27.96
N GLU A 128 -31.86 -4.46 27.70
CA GLU A 128 -30.68 -4.85 28.47
C GLU A 128 -29.50 -3.92 28.15
N TRP A 129 -29.29 -3.57 26.88
CA TRP A 129 -28.27 -2.60 26.48
C TRP A 129 -28.50 -1.20 27.08
N LYS A 130 -29.75 -0.73 27.17
CA LYS A 130 -30.10 0.57 27.78
C LYS A 130 -29.72 0.65 29.27
N ARG A 131 -29.64 -0.49 29.96
CA ARG A 131 -29.24 -0.55 31.38
C ARG A 131 -27.73 -0.47 31.59
N VAL A 132 -26.92 -0.64 30.54
CA VAL A 132 -25.47 -0.51 30.62
C VAL A 132 -25.09 0.97 30.65
N ALA A 133 -24.53 1.42 31.78
CA ALA A 133 -23.89 2.73 31.87
C ALA A 133 -22.41 2.58 31.51
N SER A 134 -21.93 3.40 30.57
CA SER A 134 -20.51 3.46 30.22
C SER A 134 -19.87 4.69 30.88
N LEU A 135 -18.80 4.42 31.61
CA LEU A 135 -17.85 5.44 32.07
C LEU A 135 -16.58 5.23 31.24
N ASP A 136 -16.16 6.28 30.54
CA ASP A 136 -14.91 6.26 29.78
C ASP A 136 -14.03 7.43 30.19
N GLU A 137 -12.75 7.14 30.33
CA GLU A 137 -11.71 8.13 30.57
C GLU A 137 -10.91 8.29 29.28
N SER A 138 -11.09 9.44 28.63
CA SER A 138 -10.44 9.76 27.38
C SER A 138 -9.33 10.79 27.60
N ARG A 139 -8.10 10.44 27.19
CA ARG A 139 -6.93 11.33 27.28
C ARG A 139 -6.52 11.84 25.91
N PHE A 140 -6.41 13.17 25.79
CA PHE A 140 -5.95 13.84 24.57
C PHE A 140 -4.48 14.28 24.73
N LEU A 141 -3.62 13.79 23.84
CA LEU A 141 -2.19 14.13 23.84
C LEU A 141 -1.96 15.47 23.10
N ILE A 142 -1.19 16.36 23.70
CA ILE A 142 -0.87 17.69 23.14
C ILE A 142 0.19 17.59 22.02
N HIS A 143 1.13 16.65 22.15
CA HIS A 143 2.14 16.37 21.13
C HIS A 143 2.00 14.94 20.61
N HIS A 144 1.85 14.81 19.29
CA HIS A 144 1.73 13.53 18.61
C HIS A 144 2.98 13.24 17.79
N VAL A 145 3.69 12.16 18.09
CA VAL A 145 4.75 11.64 17.23
C VAL A 145 4.10 10.88 16.07
N ASP A 146 4.36 11.34 14.84
CA ASP A 146 3.63 10.91 13.64
C ASP A 146 3.80 9.41 13.27
N GLY A 147 4.74 8.71 13.93
CA GLY A 147 4.74 7.24 14.12
C GLY A 147 4.72 6.37 12.87
N ARG A 148 5.06 6.90 11.69
CA ARG A 148 4.74 6.26 10.40
C ARG A 148 5.44 4.92 10.20
N VAL A 149 4.72 3.99 9.57
CA VAL A 149 5.18 2.65 9.22
C VAL A 149 5.08 2.43 7.71
N ARG A 150 6.04 1.73 7.12
CA ARG A 150 6.01 1.30 5.72
C ARG A 150 5.26 -0.03 5.60
N ARG A 151 4.15 -0.02 4.85
CA ARG A 151 3.30 -1.21 4.68
C ARG A 151 2.66 -1.28 3.29
N LEU A 152 2.38 -2.49 2.84
CA LEU A 152 1.55 -2.75 1.66
C LEU A 152 0.06 -2.54 2.00
N PRO A 153 -0.80 -2.34 0.98
CA PRO A 153 -2.23 -2.51 1.14
C PRO A 153 -2.56 -3.89 1.76
N GLY A 154 -3.47 -3.95 2.73
CA GLY A 154 -3.87 -5.18 3.42
C GLY A 154 -3.06 -5.54 4.68
N GLU A 155 -1.85 -4.97 4.87
CA GLU A 155 -1.01 -5.25 6.05
C GLU A 155 -1.39 -4.41 7.29
N GLN A 156 -2.59 -3.83 7.31
CA GLN A 156 -2.98 -2.81 8.29
C GLN A 156 -3.00 -3.29 9.74
N LEU A 157 -3.46 -4.52 9.95
CA LEU A 157 -3.67 -5.13 11.27
C LEU A 157 -2.50 -6.01 11.73
N LEU A 158 -1.39 -6.04 10.96
CA LEU A 158 -0.21 -6.76 11.40
C LEU A 158 0.38 -6.10 12.66
N PRO A 159 0.83 -6.87 13.66
CA PRO A 159 1.41 -6.32 14.89
C PRO A 159 2.55 -5.31 14.64
N SER A 160 3.35 -5.53 13.59
CA SER A 160 4.44 -4.64 13.17
C SER A 160 3.99 -3.37 12.43
N CYS A 161 2.71 -3.26 12.08
CA CYS A 161 2.06 -2.12 11.43
C CYS A 161 1.00 -1.43 12.32
N THR A 162 0.78 -1.97 13.50
CA THR A 162 -0.09 -1.40 14.53
C THR A 162 0.73 -0.70 15.59
N GLU A 163 0.13 0.30 16.21
CA GLU A 163 0.70 0.97 17.36
C GLU A 163 -0.21 0.75 18.56
N GLY A 164 0.40 0.28 19.64
CA GLY A 164 -0.30 0.09 20.88
C GLY A 164 -0.74 1.42 21.47
N HIS A 165 -2.00 1.53 21.87
CA HIS A 165 -2.39 2.58 22.79
C HIS A 165 -1.86 2.20 24.19
N ALA A 166 -0.68 2.71 24.55
CA ALA A 166 -0.19 2.67 25.92
C ALA A 166 -0.50 4.02 26.58
N GLN A 167 -1.14 4.01 27.75
CA GLN A 167 -1.25 5.18 28.62
C GLN A 167 0.14 5.48 29.20
N ALA A 168 1.06 6.02 28.38
CA ALA A 168 2.36 6.48 28.85
C ALA A 168 2.24 7.93 29.37
N GLY A 169 2.95 8.24 30.45
CA GLY A 169 2.89 9.50 31.21
C GLY A 169 3.50 10.71 30.51
N GLY A 170 2.85 11.21 29.45
CA GLY A 170 3.16 12.50 28.80
C GLY A 170 2.17 13.62 29.18
N SER A 171 2.40 14.87 28.76
CA SER A 171 1.44 15.96 28.93
C SER A 171 0.18 15.74 28.05
N GLY A 172 -0.98 15.63 28.70
CA GLY A 172 -2.26 15.41 28.01
C GLY A 172 -3.44 15.69 28.93
N ILE A 173 -4.55 16.13 28.34
CA ILE A 173 -5.77 16.49 29.05
C ILE A 173 -6.60 15.22 29.24
N MET A 174 -7.09 14.97 30.46
CA MET A 174 -8.04 13.89 30.74
C MET A 174 -9.46 14.45 30.80
N LEU A 175 -10.40 13.77 30.13
CA LEU A 175 -11.82 14.02 30.23
C LEU A 175 -12.51 12.75 30.73
N LEU A 176 -13.37 12.91 31.73
CA LEU A 176 -14.26 11.85 32.19
C LEU A 176 -15.64 12.05 31.56
N GLY A 177 -16.09 11.07 30.81
CA GLY A 177 -17.41 11.05 30.19
C GLY A 177 -18.27 9.94 30.75
N ARG A 178 -19.53 10.25 31.05
CA ARG A 178 -20.56 9.24 31.35
C ARG A 178 -21.62 9.29 30.27
N SER A 179 -21.92 8.13 29.68
CA SER A 179 -23.06 7.97 28.79
C SER A 179 -23.94 6.81 29.24
N GLN A 180 -25.24 7.00 29.06
CA GLN A 180 -26.27 5.99 29.28
C GLN A 180 -27.09 5.95 28.00
N GLY A 181 -27.52 4.76 27.57
CA GLY A 181 -28.00 4.43 26.22
C GLY A 181 -29.21 5.22 25.69
N ARG A 182 -29.05 6.52 25.47
CA ARG A 182 -29.96 7.42 24.73
C ARG A 182 -29.55 7.60 23.27
N LEU A 183 -28.74 6.68 22.73
CA LEU A 183 -28.22 6.77 21.36
C LEU A 183 -29.11 6.03 20.33
N TRP A 184 -30.14 5.31 20.79
CA TRP A 184 -30.96 4.42 19.97
C TRP A 184 -32.46 4.78 20.00
N ASP A 185 -32.79 5.96 20.52
CA ASP A 185 -34.16 6.48 20.55
C ASP A 185 -34.34 7.47 19.37
N THR A 186 -34.42 6.94 18.15
CA THR A 186 -34.88 7.66 16.94
C THR A 186 -35.69 6.75 16.06
#